data_AF-A0A950BLS3-F1
#
_entry.id   AF-A0A950BLS3-F1
#
_cell.length_a   1.000
_cell.length_b   1.000
_cell.length_c   1.000
_cell.angle_alpha   90.00
_cell.angle_beta   90.00
_cell.angle_gamma   90.00
#
_symmetry.space_group_name_H-M   'P 1'
#
loop_
_entity.id
_entity.type
_entity.pdbx_description
1 polymer ?
#
loop_
_entity_poly.entity_id
_entity_poly.type
_entity_poly.pdbx_seq_one_letter_code
_entity_poly.pdbx_strand_id
1 'polypeptide(L)'
;MKILAISDLHGDLRLAAKAAHELGPDLLLCCGDWGDADQVGESDLEGFLDLCPVLSTFGNHDPLELLARLKNRDGSAVLLGQDEVRDFHGLRLAGIGGIWAKSHRLACYVTDSEVAQWASAIAHKGPVDVLLTHGCPVGLA
;
A
#
# COMPACT_ATOMS: atom_id res chain seq x y z
N MET A 1 8.37 -17.99 -4.33
CA MET A 1 7.75 -16.66 -4.44
C MET A 1 8.61 -15.66 -3.68
N LYS A 2 8.90 -14.51 -4.27
CA LYS A 2 9.70 -13.42 -3.71
C LYS A 2 8.84 -12.17 -3.62
N ILE A 3 8.74 -11.60 -2.43
CA ILE A 3 8.04 -10.35 -2.18
C ILE A 3 9.07 -9.27 -1.91
N LEU A 4 8.94 -8.11 -2.55
CA LEU A 4 9.68 -6.90 -2.21
C LEU A 4 8.73 -5.95 -1.47
N ALA A 5 9.06 -5.61 -0.23
CA ALA A 5 8.34 -4.60 0.54
C ALA A 5 9.12 -3.28 0.53
N ILE A 6 8.43 -2.17 0.26
CA ILE A 6 8.96 -0.81 0.24
C ILE A 6 8.02 0.15 0.99
N SER A 7 8.53 1.31 1.39
CA SER A 7 7.80 2.36 2.11
C SER A 7 8.61 3.66 2.07
N ASP A 8 7.97 4.79 2.36
CA ASP A 8 8.63 6.07 2.70
C ASP A 8 9.63 6.53 1.63
N LEU A 9 9.22 6.45 0.36
CA LEU A 9 10.05 6.82 -0.79
C LEU A 9 10.09 8.34 -0.98
N HIS A 10 9.01 9.05 -0.62
CA HIS A 10 8.89 10.51 -0.69
C HIS A 10 9.38 11.12 -2.02
N GLY A 11 9.00 10.48 -3.13
CA GLY A 11 9.35 10.90 -4.49
C GLY A 11 10.69 10.40 -5.01
N ASP A 12 11.56 9.81 -4.18
CA ASP A 12 12.81 9.18 -4.66
C ASP A 12 12.63 7.68 -4.94
N LEU A 13 12.09 7.38 -6.12
CA LEU A 13 11.76 6.01 -6.53
C LEU A 13 12.98 5.21 -7.04
N ARG A 14 14.15 5.83 -7.18
CA ARG A 14 15.28 5.26 -7.94
C ARG A 14 15.82 3.98 -7.33
N LEU A 15 15.99 3.96 -6.01
CA LEU A 15 16.51 2.79 -5.31
C LEU A 15 15.49 1.66 -5.25
N ALA A 16 14.20 1.99 -5.08
CA ALA A 16 13.12 1.01 -5.13
C ALA A 16 13.03 0.36 -6.52
N ALA A 17 13.06 1.16 -7.59
CA ALA A 17 13.05 0.67 -8.96
C ALA A 17 14.26 -0.22 -9.27
N LYS A 18 15.47 0.21 -8.83
CA LYS A 18 16.69 -0.59 -8.97
C LYS A 18 16.55 -1.94 -8.25
N ALA A 19 16.09 -1.93 -7.00
CA ALA A 19 15.88 -3.15 -6.22
C ALA A 19 14.85 -4.07 -6.86
N ALA A 20 13.73 -3.53 -7.35
CA ALA A 20 12.72 -4.31 -8.06
C ALA A 20 13.29 -4.97 -9.32
N HIS A 21 14.10 -4.25 -10.10
CA HIS A 21 14.72 -4.80 -11.31
C HIS A 21 15.75 -5.89 -10.99
N GLU A 22 16.65 -5.66 -10.03
CA GLU A 22 17.72 -6.60 -9.68
C GLU A 22 17.16 -7.86 -8.99
N LEU A 23 16.13 -7.70 -8.16
CA LEU A 23 15.55 -8.81 -7.41
C LEU A 23 14.52 -9.59 -8.22
N GLY A 24 13.83 -8.97 -9.18
CA GLY A 24 12.72 -9.59 -9.92
C GLY A 24 11.68 -10.22 -8.99
N PRO A 25 10.99 -9.44 -8.14
CA PRO A 25 9.97 -9.97 -7.24
C PRO A 25 8.73 -10.47 -8.00
N ASP A 26 8.04 -11.45 -7.42
CA ASP A 26 6.74 -11.90 -7.92
C ASP A 26 5.61 -10.94 -7.50
N LEU A 27 5.81 -10.18 -6.42
CA LEU A 27 4.88 -9.20 -5.87
C LEU A 27 5.66 -8.06 -5.19
N LEU A 28 5.23 -6.83 -5.43
CA LEU A 28 5.70 -5.65 -4.71
C LEU A 28 4.62 -5.16 -3.75
N LEU A 29 5.00 -4.94 -2.49
CA LEU A 29 4.16 -4.38 -1.44
C LEU A 29 4.68 -2.98 -1.09
N CYS A 30 3.79 -1.99 -1.10
CA CYS A 30 4.12 -0.65 -0.62
C CYS A 30 3.27 -0.27 0.60
N CYS A 31 3.94 0.13 1.68
CA CYS A 31 3.29 0.56 2.92
C CYS A 31 2.82 2.03 2.88
N GLY A 32 3.06 2.75 1.78
CA GLY A 32 2.67 4.14 1.61
C GLY A 32 3.86 5.06 1.36
N ASP A 33 3.56 6.34 1.20
CA ASP A 33 4.50 7.43 0.97
C ASP A 33 5.37 7.22 -0.27
N TRP A 34 4.72 6.92 -1.41
CA TRP A 34 5.36 6.95 -2.73
C TRP A 34 5.93 8.34 -3.03
N GLY A 35 5.21 9.40 -2.66
CA GLY A 35 5.53 10.81 -2.88
C GLY A 35 4.27 11.65 -3.13
N ASP A 36 4.37 12.97 -2.98
CA ASP A 36 3.23 13.86 -3.20
C ASP A 36 2.80 13.89 -4.68
N ALA A 37 1.59 14.40 -4.95
CA ALA A 37 0.99 14.42 -6.29
C ALA A 37 1.77 15.27 -7.32
N ASP A 38 2.63 16.18 -6.88
CA ASP A 38 3.55 16.94 -7.72
C ASP A 38 4.94 16.30 -7.87
N GLN A 39 5.22 15.22 -7.12
CA GLN A 39 6.47 14.48 -7.15
C GLN A 39 6.37 13.16 -7.92
N VAL A 40 5.23 12.48 -7.85
CA VAL A 40 5.03 11.15 -8.44
C VAL A 40 3.84 11.14 -9.39
N GLY A 41 4.11 10.82 -10.65
CA GLY A 41 3.12 10.70 -11.71
C GLY A 41 2.76 9.26 -12.08
N GLU A 42 1.81 9.13 -13.01
CA GLU A 42 1.34 7.84 -13.52
C GLU A 42 2.46 7.04 -14.17
N SER A 43 3.29 7.68 -15.00
CA SER A 43 4.44 7.04 -15.67
C SER A 43 5.48 6.49 -14.70
N ASP A 44 5.65 7.12 -13.54
CA ASP A 44 6.60 6.68 -12.53
C ASP A 44 6.13 5.36 -11.89
N LEU A 45 4.82 5.27 -11.60
CA LEU A 45 4.21 4.08 -11.00
C LEU A 45 4.02 2.95 -12.02
N GLU A 46 3.70 3.26 -13.28
CA GLU A 46 3.63 2.29 -14.38
C GLU A 46 4.93 1.51 -14.55
N GLY A 47 6.08 2.16 -14.32
CA GLY A 47 7.39 1.49 -14.34
C GLY A 47 7.50 0.32 -13.36
N PHE A 48 6.81 0.37 -12.21
CA PHE A 48 6.73 -0.76 -11.27
C PHE A 48 5.72 -1.81 -11.71
N LEU A 49 4.56 -1.39 -12.21
CA LEU A 49 3.50 -2.28 -12.71
C LEU A 49 3.96 -3.12 -13.92
N ASP A 50 4.96 -2.61 -14.64
CA ASP A 50 5.59 -3.31 -15.75
C ASP A 50 6.52 -4.46 -15.32
N LEU A 51 7.04 -4.41 -14.09
CA LEU A 51 7.94 -5.40 -13.53
C LEU A 51 7.19 -6.56 -12.88
N CYS A 52 6.19 -6.24 -12.05
CA CYS A 52 5.41 -7.21 -11.29
C CYS A 52 4.10 -6.59 -10.79
N PRO A 53 3.12 -7.41 -10.34
CA PRO A 53 1.98 -6.90 -9.58
C PRO A 53 2.41 -6.08 -8.36
N VAL A 54 1.71 -4.98 -8.13
CA VAL A 54 1.89 -4.07 -7.00
C VAL A 54 0.60 -4.07 -6.16
N LEU A 55 0.76 -4.21 -4.85
CA LEU A 55 -0.28 -3.93 -3.87
C LEU A 55 0.22 -2.85 -2.92
N SER A 56 -0.55 -1.78 -2.77
CA SER A 56 -0.21 -0.64 -1.94
C SER A 56 -1.30 -0.40 -0.91
N THR A 57 -0.91 0.00 0.29
CA THR A 57 -1.75 0.90 1.09
C THR A 57 -1.32 2.34 0.81
N PHE A 58 -1.76 3.31 1.59
CA PHE A 58 -1.35 4.72 1.45
C PHE A 58 -0.85 5.30 2.76
N GLY A 59 -0.01 6.31 2.68
CA GLY A 59 0.45 7.18 3.75
C GLY A 59 -0.04 8.62 3.57
N ASN A 60 0.70 9.58 4.10
CA ASN A 60 0.35 11.00 4.05
C ASN A 60 0.97 11.76 2.88
N HIS A 61 2.00 11.20 2.24
CA HIS A 61 2.64 11.71 1.03
C HIS A 61 2.36 10.76 -0.14
N ASP A 62 1.09 10.64 -0.51
CA ASP A 62 0.68 9.78 -1.62
C ASP A 62 -0.28 10.49 -2.57
N PRO A 63 -0.20 10.19 -3.88
CA PRO A 63 -1.13 10.72 -4.85
C PRO A 63 -2.40 9.85 -4.84
N LEU A 64 -3.23 10.00 -3.81
CA LEU A 64 -4.37 9.09 -3.54
C LEU A 64 -5.32 8.91 -4.73
N GLU A 65 -5.62 9.99 -5.47
CA GLU A 65 -6.48 9.91 -6.67
C GLU A 65 -5.85 9.09 -7.80
N LEU A 66 -4.52 9.09 -7.90
CA LEU A 66 -3.77 8.25 -8.83
C LEU A 66 -3.73 6.80 -8.34
N LEU A 67 -3.36 6.55 -7.08
CA LEU A 67 -3.32 5.20 -6.53
C LEU A 67 -4.69 4.50 -6.61
N ALA A 68 -5.78 5.23 -6.35
CA ALA A 68 -7.14 4.69 -6.38
C ALA A 68 -7.62 4.27 -7.80
N ARG A 69 -7.06 4.86 -8.87
CA ARG A 69 -7.41 4.50 -10.25
C ARG A 69 -6.45 3.50 -10.89
N LEU A 70 -5.24 3.37 -10.37
CA LEU A 70 -4.20 2.50 -10.93
C LEU A 70 -4.57 1.03 -10.83
N LYS A 71 -4.20 0.28 -11.88
CA LYS A 71 -4.45 -1.14 -11.99
C LYS A 71 -3.19 -1.88 -12.43
N ASN A 72 -2.99 -3.06 -11.88
CA ASN A 72 -2.02 -4.03 -12.39
C ASN A 72 -2.40 -4.49 -13.80
N ARG A 73 -1.46 -5.15 -14.48
CA ARG A 73 -1.66 -5.69 -15.84
C ARG A 73 -2.82 -6.68 -15.95
N ASP A 74 -3.15 -7.38 -14.87
CA ASP A 74 -4.29 -8.30 -14.80
C ASP A 74 -5.64 -7.59 -14.51
N GLY A 75 -5.61 -6.26 -14.37
CA GLY A 75 -6.77 -5.43 -14.07
C GLY A 75 -7.10 -5.30 -12.58
N SER A 76 -6.36 -5.97 -11.69
CA SER A 76 -6.53 -5.82 -10.24
C SER A 76 -6.11 -4.43 -9.77
N ALA A 77 -6.81 -3.88 -8.77
CA ALA A 77 -6.50 -2.55 -8.24
C ALA A 77 -5.15 -2.57 -7.49
N VAL A 78 -4.35 -1.52 -7.69
CA VAL A 78 -3.07 -1.36 -6.97
C VAL A 78 -3.33 -1.05 -5.49
N LEU A 79 -4.24 -0.11 -5.22
CA LEU A 79 -4.60 0.26 -3.86
C LEU A 79 -5.50 -0.79 -3.22
N LEU A 80 -5.12 -1.26 -2.02
CA LEU A 80 -5.94 -2.12 -1.19
C LEU A 80 -7.04 -1.32 -0.51
N GLY A 81 -8.27 -1.84 -0.51
CA GLY A 81 -9.34 -1.31 0.32
C GLY A 81 -9.03 -1.48 1.81
N GLN A 82 -9.47 -0.52 2.63
CA GLN A 82 -9.16 -0.49 4.07
C GLN A 82 -9.67 -1.70 4.86
N ASP A 83 -10.77 -2.30 4.42
CA ASP A 83 -11.34 -3.51 5.01
C ASP A 83 -11.09 -4.76 4.15
N GLU A 84 -10.37 -4.62 3.04
CA GLU A 84 -10.23 -5.66 2.04
C GLU A 84 -9.24 -6.75 2.45
N VAL A 85 -9.53 -8.00 2.05
CA VAL A 85 -8.56 -9.10 2.04
C VAL A 85 -8.43 -9.59 0.61
N ARG A 86 -7.20 -9.59 0.09
CA ARG A 86 -6.88 -10.02 -1.27
C ARG A 86 -6.03 -11.28 -1.25
N ASP A 87 -6.32 -12.22 -2.14
CA ASP A 87 -5.49 -13.39 -2.34
C ASP A 87 -4.43 -13.11 -3.42
N PHE A 88 -3.19 -13.50 -3.15
CA PHE A 88 -2.13 -13.56 -4.15
C PHE A 88 -1.38 -14.87 -4.00
N HIS A 89 -1.58 -15.78 -4.96
CA HIS A 89 -0.96 -17.10 -4.97
C HIS A 89 -1.15 -17.88 -3.65
N GLY A 90 -2.33 -17.77 -3.04
CA GLY A 90 -2.67 -18.43 -1.77
C GLY A 90 -2.19 -17.70 -0.51
N LEU A 91 -1.55 -16.53 -0.64
CA LEU A 91 -1.35 -15.62 0.50
C LEU A 91 -2.53 -14.66 0.61
N ARG A 92 -3.00 -14.47 1.84
CA ARG A 92 -4.08 -13.52 2.16
C ARG A 92 -3.47 -12.22 2.70
N LEU A 93 -3.61 -11.15 1.92
CA LEU A 93 -3.06 -9.83 2.23
C LEU A 93 -4.16 -8.84 2.58
N ALA A 94 -3.91 -7.95 3.53
CA ALA A 94 -4.79 -6.84 3.88
C ALA A 94 -3.98 -5.55 4.04
N GLY A 95 -4.63 -4.39 3.97
CA GLY A 95 -3.98 -3.10 4.13
C GLY A 95 -4.84 -2.12 4.91
N ILE A 96 -4.23 -1.39 5.86
CA ILE A 96 -4.82 -0.24 6.53
C ILE A 96 -3.90 0.95 6.29
N GLY A 97 -4.41 1.99 5.64
CA GLY A 97 -3.67 3.16 5.21
C GLY A 97 -3.85 4.36 6.13
N GLY A 98 -3.12 5.40 5.78
CA GLY A 98 -3.17 6.70 6.43
C GLY A 98 -2.34 6.79 7.69
N ILE A 99 -2.23 8.02 8.18
CA ILE A 99 -1.69 8.33 9.50
C ILE A 99 -2.82 8.30 10.51
N TRP A 100 -2.60 7.57 11.60
CA TRP A 100 -3.57 7.44 12.68
C TRP A 100 -3.58 8.73 13.49
N ALA A 101 -4.72 9.44 13.46
CA ALA A 101 -4.88 10.77 14.01
C ALA A 101 -6.23 10.90 14.71
N LYS A 102 -6.39 11.93 15.54
CA LYS A 102 -7.63 12.18 16.29
C LYS A 102 -8.80 12.68 15.41
N SER A 103 -8.55 13.03 14.14
CA SER A 103 -9.58 13.52 13.22
C SER A 103 -9.16 13.46 11.74
N HIS A 104 -10.15 13.43 10.84
CA HIS A 104 -10.00 13.50 9.38
C HIS A 104 -9.74 14.92 8.85
N ARG A 105 -8.82 15.66 9.46
CA ARG A 105 -8.50 16.99 8.94
C ARG A 105 -7.95 16.92 7.51
N LEU A 106 -7.28 15.82 7.15
CA LEU A 106 -6.79 15.50 5.82
C LEU A 106 -7.33 14.13 5.41
N ALA A 107 -7.45 13.88 4.10
CA ALA A 107 -7.95 12.61 3.57
C ALA A 107 -7.10 11.40 4.00
N CYS A 108 -5.79 11.62 4.20
CA CYS A 108 -4.85 10.61 4.66
C CYS A 108 -4.88 10.38 6.19
N TYR A 109 -5.66 11.16 6.94
CA TYR A 109 -5.78 10.97 8.39
C TYR A 109 -6.92 10.01 8.67
N VAL A 110 -6.65 8.99 9.47
CA VAL A 110 -7.62 7.96 9.86
C VAL A 110 -7.74 7.92 11.37
N THR A 111 -8.94 7.69 11.89
CA THR A 111 -9.19 7.67 13.33
C THR A 111 -8.95 6.28 13.92
N ASP A 112 -8.58 6.22 15.20
CA ASP A 112 -8.44 4.94 15.92
C ASP A 112 -9.72 4.07 15.83
N SER A 113 -10.89 4.70 15.82
CA SER A 113 -12.18 4.01 15.66
C SER A 113 -12.33 3.34 14.29
N GLU A 114 -11.88 3.99 13.22
CA GLU A 114 -11.94 3.40 11.88
C GLU A 114 -10.91 2.30 11.72
N VAL A 115 -9.68 2.52 12.21
CA VAL A 115 -8.65 1.49 12.22
C VAL A 115 -9.16 0.24 12.95
N ALA A 116 -9.79 0.40 14.11
CA ALA A 116 -10.39 -0.70 14.85
C ALA A 116 -11.55 -1.36 14.07
N GLN A 117 -12.39 -0.58 13.40
CA GLN A 117 -13.48 -1.09 12.57
C GLN A 117 -12.97 -1.90 11.39
N TRP A 118 -11.99 -1.39 10.66
CA TRP A 118 -11.37 -2.06 9.51
C TRP A 118 -10.61 -3.31 9.92
N ALA A 119 -9.81 -3.24 10.99
CA ALA A 119 -9.12 -4.40 11.54
C ALA A 119 -10.11 -5.50 11.96
N SER A 120 -11.22 -5.12 12.60
CA SER A 120 -12.31 -6.04 12.92
C SER A 120 -12.92 -6.66 11.66
N ALA A 121 -13.25 -5.85 10.65
CA ALA A 121 -13.81 -6.33 9.39
C ALA A 121 -12.87 -7.31 8.66
N ILE A 122 -11.56 -7.02 8.64
CA ILE A 122 -10.52 -7.91 8.11
C ILE A 122 -10.51 -9.22 8.89
N ALA A 123 -10.48 -9.17 10.23
CA ALA A 123 -10.46 -10.37 11.07
C ALA A 123 -11.70 -11.26 10.86
N HIS A 124 -12.88 -10.68 10.63
CA HIS A 124 -14.11 -11.43 10.32
C HIS A 124 -14.04 -12.17 8.97
N LYS A 125 -13.19 -11.70 8.03
CA LYS A 125 -12.92 -12.38 6.75
C LYS A 125 -11.95 -13.57 6.95
N GLY A 126 -11.43 -13.79 8.16
CA GLY A 126 -10.55 -14.89 8.53
C GLY A 126 -9.08 -14.47 8.66
N PRO A 127 -8.16 -15.42 8.89
CA PRO A 127 -6.74 -15.12 9.09
C PRO A 127 -6.13 -14.49 7.84
N VAL A 128 -5.21 -13.54 8.05
CA VAL A 128 -4.38 -12.92 7.02
C VAL A 128 -2.93 -13.30 7.26
N ASP A 129 -2.17 -13.48 6.18
CA ASP A 129 -0.74 -13.82 6.24
C ASP A 129 0.12 -12.55 6.31
N VAL A 130 -0.32 -11.47 5.67
CA VAL A 130 0.38 -10.18 5.62
C VAL A 130 -0.59 -9.03 5.82
N LEU A 131 -0.28 -8.13 6.76
CA LEU A 131 -0.99 -6.88 6.97
C LEU A 131 -0.04 -5.71 6.67
N LEU A 132 -0.42 -4.85 5.72
CA LEU A 132 0.29 -3.62 5.40
C LEU A 132 -0.30 -2.45 6.21
N THR A 133 0.56 -1.67 6.85
CA THR A 133 0.15 -0.44 7.53
C THR A 133 1.14 0.67 7.25
N HIS A 134 0.65 1.90 7.02
CA HIS A 134 1.52 3.09 7.07
C HIS A 134 1.71 3.54 8.52
N GLY A 135 0.59 3.87 9.19
CA GLY A 135 0.61 4.17 10.62
C GLY A 135 1.14 3.00 11.44
N CYS A 136 2.14 3.25 12.29
CA CYS A 136 2.68 2.24 13.18
C CYS A 136 1.66 1.84 14.25
N PRO A 137 1.44 0.53 14.49
CA PRO A 137 0.65 0.09 15.61
C PRO A 137 1.25 0.55 16.95
N VAL A 138 0.37 0.92 17.89
CA VAL A 138 0.78 1.33 19.23
C VAL A 138 1.59 0.21 19.90
N GLY A 139 2.77 0.56 20.43
CA GLY A 139 3.63 -0.36 21.19
C GLY A 139 4.65 -1.15 20.37
N LEU A 140 4.76 -0.89 19.05
CA LEU A 140 5.80 -1.46 18.19
C LEU A 140 6.90 -0.47 17.77
N ALA A 141 6.72 0.83 18.06
CA ALA A 141 7.66 1.92 17.72
C ALA A 141 8.36 2.47 18.97
#